data_AF-A0A4R6AB43-F1
#
_entry.id   AF-A0A4R6AB43-F1
#
_cell.length_a   1.000
_cell.length_b   1.000
_cell.length_c   1.000
_cell.angle_alpha   90.00
_cell.angle_beta   90.00
_cell.angle_gamma   90.00
#
_symmetry.space_group_name_H-M   'P 1'
#
loop_
_entity.id
_entity.type
_entity.pdbx_description
1 polymer ?
#
loop_
_entity_poly.entity_id
_entity_poly.type
_entity_poly.pdbx_seq_one_letter_code
_entity_poly.pdbx_strand_id
1 'polypeptide(L)'
;MVGRACLRILALAMLTAGAAVAGPLELSDTPFAPYLTAQTFTCSNKTCGEMRSCAEACHALLVCGETARDRDRDGIPCESLCSAPC
;
A
#
# COMPACT_ATOMS: atom_id res chain seq x y z
N MET A 1 -20.28 4.95 56.71
CA MET A 1 -20.76 3.74 57.43
C MET A 1 -21.64 2.98 56.44
N VAL A 2 -21.04 2.10 55.62
CA VAL A 2 -20.95 0.64 55.81
C VAL A 2 -22.33 -0.02 55.89
N GLY A 3 -22.75 -0.67 54.80
CA GLY A 3 -23.89 -1.57 54.73
C GLY A 3 -23.87 -2.38 53.42
N ARG A 4 -22.98 -3.38 53.31
CA ARG A 4 -23.33 -4.82 53.25
C ARG A 4 -24.33 -5.13 52.12
N ALA A 5 -23.87 -5.38 50.90
CA ALA A 5 -23.58 -6.73 50.39
C ALA A 5 -24.69 -7.77 50.68
N CYS A 6 -25.46 -8.12 49.66
CA CYS A 6 -26.06 -9.46 49.49
C CYS A 6 -26.45 -9.60 48.00
N LEU A 7 -25.55 -10.05 47.12
CA LEU A 7 -25.31 -11.46 46.78
C LEU A 7 -26.40 -12.05 45.86
N ARG A 8 -25.95 -12.58 44.71
CA ARG A 8 -26.61 -13.48 43.72
C ARG A 8 -27.34 -12.77 42.57
N ILE A 9 -26.64 -12.47 41.48
CA ILE A 9 -26.43 -13.39 40.33
C ILE A 9 -27.78 -13.88 39.78
N LEU A 10 -28.44 -13.05 38.97
CA LEU A 10 -29.18 -13.54 37.82
C LEU A 10 -28.55 -12.89 36.59
N ALA A 11 -27.58 -13.63 36.05
CA ALA A 11 -26.94 -13.33 34.78
C ALA A 11 -27.99 -13.38 33.67
N LEU A 12 -28.57 -12.24 33.30
CA LEU A 12 -29.17 -12.10 31.98
C LEU A 12 -28.05 -11.74 31.00
N ALA A 13 -27.53 -12.82 30.43
CA ALA A 13 -26.82 -12.94 29.16
C ALA A 13 -26.60 -11.62 28.40
N MET A 14 -25.38 -11.11 28.46
CA MET A 14 -24.86 -10.25 27.41
C MET A 14 -24.79 -11.10 26.12
N LEU A 15 -25.77 -10.96 25.23
CA LEU A 15 -25.61 -11.33 23.82
C LEU A 15 -24.68 -10.31 23.17
N THR A 16 -23.39 -10.40 23.47
CA THR A 16 -22.37 -9.83 22.58
C THR A 16 -22.28 -10.76 21.38
N ALA A 17 -23.06 -10.45 20.34
CA ALA A 17 -22.86 -11.00 19.02
C ALA A 17 -21.40 -10.72 18.64
N GLY A 18 -20.58 -11.76 18.59
CA GLY A 18 -19.24 -11.69 18.05
C GLY A 18 -19.33 -11.32 16.58
N ALA A 19 -19.09 -10.05 16.26
CA ALA A 19 -18.68 -9.68 14.92
C ALA A 19 -17.30 -10.31 14.70
N ALA A 20 -17.26 -11.43 13.97
CA ALA A 20 -16.03 -11.86 13.33
C ALA A 20 -15.67 -10.78 12.31
N VAL A 21 -14.91 -9.78 12.73
CA VAL A 21 -14.27 -8.86 11.80
C VAL A 21 -13.22 -9.72 11.09
N ALA A 22 -13.54 -10.20 9.90
CA ALA A 22 -12.50 -10.53 8.94
C ALA A 22 -11.72 -9.22 8.77
N GLY A 23 -10.51 -9.16 9.33
CA GLY A 23 -9.62 -8.02 9.10
C GLY A 23 -9.51 -7.78 7.60
N PRO A 24 -9.36 -6.52 7.15
CA PRO A 24 -9.08 -6.26 5.75
C PRO A 24 -7.89 -7.15 5.34
N LEU A 25 -8.05 -7.90 4.25
CA LEU A 25 -6.94 -8.61 3.64
C LEU A 25 -5.87 -7.55 3.34
N GLU A 26 -4.77 -7.60 4.07
CA GLU A 26 -3.57 -6.81 3.79
C GLU A 26 -3.02 -7.29 2.43
N LEU A 27 -3.53 -6.68 1.36
CA LEU A 27 -3.16 -6.93 -0.05
C LEU A 27 -1.65 -6.73 -0.33
N SER A 28 -0.95 -6.13 0.63
CA SER A 28 0.49 -5.86 0.65
C SER A 28 1.36 -7.12 0.70
N ASP A 29 0.86 -8.26 1.19
CA ASP A 29 1.67 -9.49 1.34
C ASP A 29 1.57 -10.46 0.15
N THR A 30 0.82 -10.08 -0.90
CA THR A 30 0.65 -10.95 -2.06
C THR A 30 1.80 -10.76 -3.07
N PRO A 31 2.30 -11.84 -3.70
CA PRO A 31 3.38 -11.75 -4.68
C PRO A 31 3.02 -10.93 -5.94
N PHE A 32 1.74 -10.57 -6.11
CA PHE A 32 1.24 -9.73 -7.19
C PHE A 32 1.08 -8.25 -6.82
N ALA A 33 1.36 -7.85 -5.57
CA ALA A 33 1.35 -6.43 -5.17
C ALA A 33 2.15 -5.50 -6.12
N PRO A 34 3.39 -5.82 -6.55
CA PRO A 34 4.13 -4.97 -7.49
C PRO A 34 3.45 -4.86 -8.87
N TYR A 35 2.75 -5.91 -9.29
CA TYR A 35 1.97 -5.88 -10.53
C TYR A 35 0.79 -4.92 -10.37
N LEU A 36 0.05 -4.98 -9.26
CA LEU A 36 -1.06 -4.06 -8.98
C LEU A 36 -0.63 -2.60 -9.00
N THR A 37 0.52 -2.25 -8.41
CA THR A 37 1.06 -0.88 -8.50
C THR A 37 1.38 -0.49 -9.93
N ALA A 38 2.00 -1.39 -10.72
CA ALA A 38 2.26 -1.13 -12.13
C ALA A 38 0.98 -0.85 -12.95
N GLN A 39 -0.14 -1.50 -12.63
CA GLN A 39 -1.44 -1.27 -13.29
C GLN A 39 -2.07 0.08 -12.94
N THR A 40 -1.58 0.79 -11.93
CA THR A 40 -2.09 2.14 -11.58
C THR A 40 -1.44 3.25 -12.40
N PHE A 41 -0.33 2.96 -13.08
CA PHE A 41 0.40 3.95 -13.87
C PHE A 41 -0.09 3.94 -15.31
N THR A 42 -0.06 5.11 -15.94
CA THR A 42 -0.38 5.29 -17.35
C THR A 42 0.81 5.90 -18.07
N CYS A 43 1.04 5.46 -19.31
CA CYS A 43 2.01 6.11 -20.18
C CYS A 43 1.58 7.55 -20.45
N SER A 44 2.38 8.49 -19.97
CA SER A 44 2.11 9.93 -20.03
C SER A 44 3.46 10.61 -20.02
N ASN A 45 3.61 11.66 -20.84
CA ASN A 45 4.84 12.44 -20.96
C ASN A 45 5.08 13.35 -19.73
N LYS A 46 5.19 12.74 -18.55
CA LYS A 46 5.57 13.40 -17.30
C LYS A 46 7.07 13.53 -17.22
N THR A 47 7.52 14.67 -16.72
CA THR A 47 8.91 14.89 -16.31
C THR A 47 9.16 14.26 -14.94
N CYS A 48 10.43 14.03 -14.58
CA CYS A 48 10.79 13.45 -13.28
C CYS A 48 10.27 14.26 -12.08
N GLY A 49 10.04 15.57 -12.23
CA GLY A 49 9.47 16.42 -11.17
C GLY A 49 7.95 16.27 -10.99
N GLU A 50 7.26 15.69 -11.97
CA GLU A 50 5.83 15.43 -11.93
C GLU A 50 5.50 14.03 -11.41
N MET A 51 6.44 13.09 -11.56
CA MET A 51 6.36 11.73 -11.03
C MET A 51 6.46 11.73 -9.50
N ARG A 52 5.75 10.80 -8.87
CA ARG A 52 5.63 10.75 -7.40
C ARG A 52 6.27 9.52 -6.77
N SER A 53 6.74 8.57 -7.56
CA SER A 53 7.36 7.35 -7.05
C SER A 53 8.36 6.77 -8.03
N CYS A 54 9.34 6.04 -7.49
CA CYS A 54 10.27 5.26 -8.32
C CYS A 54 9.53 4.22 -9.18
N ALA A 55 8.47 3.59 -8.66
CA ALA A 55 7.66 2.65 -9.42
C ALA A 55 6.98 3.28 -10.66
N GLU A 56 6.52 4.54 -10.56
CA GLU A 56 5.99 5.29 -11.71
C GLU A 56 7.09 5.58 -12.75
N ALA A 57 8.29 5.97 -12.29
CA ALA A 57 9.44 6.23 -13.17
C ALA A 57 9.92 4.95 -13.88
N CYS A 58 9.98 3.82 -13.16
CA CYS A 58 10.27 2.51 -13.74
C CYS A 58 9.22 2.07 -14.75
N HIS A 59 7.93 2.30 -14.47
CA HIS A 59 6.87 2.00 -15.43
C HIS A 59 7.02 2.83 -16.71
N ALA A 60 7.30 4.14 -16.58
CA ALA A 60 7.55 4.98 -17.74
C ALA A 60 8.74 4.47 -18.57
N LEU A 61 9.87 4.12 -17.93
CA LEU A 61 11.05 3.60 -18.63
C LEU A 61 10.79 2.23 -19.29
N LEU A 62 10.36 1.24 -18.52
CA LEU A 62 10.29 -0.16 -18.94
C LEU A 62 9.04 -0.50 -19.75
N VAL A 63 7.88 0.04 -19.34
CA VAL A 63 6.58 -0.28 -19.97
C VAL A 63 6.27 0.68 -21.10
N CYS A 64 6.53 1.98 -20.89
CA CYS A 64 6.20 3.01 -21.88
C CYS A 64 7.37 3.32 -22.85
N GLY A 65 8.57 2.81 -22.58
CA GLY A 65 9.75 3.05 -23.42
C GLY A 65 10.27 4.49 -23.35
N GLU A 66 9.94 5.20 -22.28
CA GLU A 66 10.22 6.62 -22.13
C GLU A 66 11.65 6.89 -21.65
N THR A 67 12.63 6.59 -22.50
CA THR A 67 14.08 6.64 -22.20
C THR A 67 14.60 7.98 -21.67
N ALA A 68 13.88 9.10 -21.87
CA ALA A 68 14.26 10.39 -21.28
C ALA A 68 14.25 10.40 -19.73
N ARG A 69 13.67 9.36 -19.11
CA ARG A 69 13.66 9.16 -17.66
C ARG A 69 15.02 8.66 -17.14
N ASP A 70 15.79 7.97 -17.98
CA ASP A 70 17.13 7.46 -17.70
C ASP A 70 18.11 8.04 -18.76
N ARG A 71 18.62 9.23 -18.46
CA ARG A 71 19.32 10.06 -19.44
C ARG A 71 20.73 9.55 -19.74
N ASP A 72 21.39 9.00 -18.74
CA ASP A 72 22.73 8.44 -18.76
C ASP A 72 22.76 6.92 -19.03
N ARG A 73 21.59 6.27 -19.01
CA ARG A 73 21.36 4.87 -19.46
C ARG A 73 22.00 3.84 -18.54
N ASP A 74 21.99 4.12 -17.25
CA ASP A 74 22.50 3.20 -16.23
C ASP A 74 21.40 2.27 -15.67
N GLY A 75 20.15 2.47 -16.10
CA GLY A 75 18.98 1.73 -15.66
C GLY A 75 18.26 2.34 -14.46
N ILE A 76 18.72 3.49 -13.93
CA ILE A 76 18.15 4.19 -12.78
C ILE A 76 17.38 5.42 -13.26
N PRO A 77 16.07 5.32 -13.53
CA PRO A 77 15.30 6.47 -13.99
C PRO A 77 15.06 7.46 -12.86
N CYS A 78 15.10 8.76 -13.17
CA CYS A 78 14.75 9.84 -12.24
C CYS A 78 15.42 9.65 -10.86
N GLU A 79 16.75 9.77 -10.77
CA GLU A 79 17.58 9.52 -9.57
C GLU A 79 17.17 10.30 -8.29
N SER A 80 16.30 11.31 -8.42
CA SER A 80 15.68 11.97 -7.26
C SER A 80 14.61 11.12 -6.56
N LEU A 81 14.05 10.12 -7.26
CA LEU A 81 13.03 9.18 -6.79
C LEU A 81 13.59 7.77 -6.61
N CYS A 82 14.53 7.36 -7.46
CA CYS A 82 15.13 6.03 -7.48
C CYS A 82 16.59 6.04 -7.00
N SER A 83 17.00 4.98 -6.31
CA SER A 83 18.38 4.79 -5.85
C SER A 83 19.00 3.48 -6.34
N ALA A 84 18.33 2.77 -7.24
CA ALA A 84 18.74 1.50 -7.82
C ALA A 84 18.05 1.28 -9.17
N PRO A 85 18.57 0.37 -10.03
CA PRO A 85 17.93 0.06 -11.29
C PRO A 85 16.53 -0.53 -11.13
N CYS A 86 15.68 -0.25 -12.12
CA CYS A 86 14.46 -1.01 -12.36
C CYS A 86 14.80 -2.41 -12.93
#